data_AF-A0A951VJ94-F1
#
_entry.id   AF-A0A951VJ94-F1
#
_cell.length_a   1.000
_cell.length_b   1.000
_cell.length_c   1.000
_cell.angle_alpha   90.00
_cell.angle_beta   90.00
_cell.angle_gamma   90.00
#
_symmetry.space_group_name_H-M   'P 1'
#
loop_
_entity.id
_entity.type
_entity.pdbx_description
1 polymer ?
#
loop_
_entity_poly.entity_id
_entity_poly.type
_entity_poly.pdbx_seq_one_letter_code
_entity_poly.pdbx_strand_id
1 'polypeptide(L)'
;MQKHLVGLMCFIPFFIVSCTNSKPDATLQAKLLTDSAINLTKASYSSESLQAALGLLDNAIAHDPTYYEAYWNKLMYQNQLGLRDDAFRTLNKLEELRPYSPDLKATCGIFLLLRQDSIGAMKKFEEADILFDNILDTIKADNDPYETYSINKAINLRFLNKEHEAQILFDSIYSRHDNPTLLAFINRLKQMSKGEMLHRFGVN
;
A
#
# COMPACT_ATOMS: atom_id res chain seq x y z
N MET A 1 20.42 7.88 -83.29
CA MET A 1 21.77 7.32 -83.12
C MET A 1 22.40 8.05 -81.93
N GLN A 2 23.05 7.30 -81.04
CA GLN A 2 23.94 7.75 -79.96
C GLN A 2 23.35 7.96 -78.55
N LYS A 3 23.94 7.15 -77.66
CA LYS A 3 23.70 6.90 -76.24
C LYS A 3 24.37 7.97 -75.37
N HIS A 4 23.77 8.31 -74.23
CA HIS A 4 24.50 8.73 -73.02
C HIS A 4 23.76 8.08 -71.83
N LEU A 5 24.25 6.97 -71.27
CA LEU A 5 25.39 6.80 -70.35
C LEU A 5 25.10 7.36 -68.95
N VAL A 6 24.54 6.45 -68.16
CA VAL A 6 24.57 6.25 -66.69
C VAL A 6 25.46 7.22 -65.90
N GLY A 7 24.82 8.00 -65.02
CA GLY A 7 25.46 8.62 -63.84
C GLY A 7 25.10 7.82 -62.58
N LEU A 8 26.10 7.15 -62.01
CA LEU A 8 26.02 6.43 -60.74
C LEU A 8 25.94 7.44 -59.58
N MET A 9 24.73 7.73 -59.08
CA MET A 9 24.56 8.44 -57.81
C MET A 9 24.62 7.43 -56.66
N CYS A 10 25.74 7.41 -55.95
CA CYS A 10 25.89 6.71 -54.68
C CYS A 10 24.87 7.22 -53.67
N PHE A 11 23.89 6.40 -53.32
CA PHE A 11 23.08 6.59 -52.13
C PHE A 11 23.95 6.28 -50.91
N ILE A 12 24.38 7.33 -50.20
CA ILE A 12 24.88 7.18 -48.83
C ILE A 12 23.63 7.20 -47.95
N PRO A 13 23.22 6.09 -47.32
CA PRO A 13 22.14 6.15 -46.34
C PRO A 13 22.68 6.91 -45.12
N PHE A 14 22.16 8.11 -44.92
CA PHE A 14 22.23 8.81 -43.64
C PHE A 14 21.54 7.89 -42.61
N PHE A 15 22.32 7.09 -41.88
CA PHE A 15 21.88 6.50 -40.63
C PHE A 15 21.73 7.64 -39.64
N ILE A 16 20.53 8.22 -39.59
CA ILE A 16 20.13 9.07 -38.48
C ILE A 16 19.95 8.10 -37.30
N VAL A 17 21.01 7.92 -36.53
CA VAL A 17 20.92 7.33 -35.19
C VAL A 17 20.07 8.30 -34.39
N SER A 18 18.77 8.04 -34.37
CA SER A 18 17.86 8.67 -33.41
C SER A 18 18.23 8.11 -32.05
N CYS A 19 19.11 8.81 -31.34
CA CYS A 19 19.24 8.66 -29.90
C CYS A 19 17.87 8.94 -29.30
N THR A 20 17.11 7.90 -28.98
CA THR A 20 15.87 8.05 -28.21
C THR A 20 16.27 8.47 -26.79
N ASN A 21 16.36 9.78 -26.56
CA ASN A 21 16.11 10.36 -25.25
C ASN A 21 14.61 10.15 -24.94
N SER A 22 14.20 8.89 -24.74
CA SER A 22 12.90 8.60 -24.17
C SER A 22 12.99 9.03 -22.72
N LYS A 23 12.26 10.10 -22.36
CA LYS A 23 11.99 10.39 -20.95
C LYS A 23 11.59 9.08 -20.29
N PRO A 24 12.18 8.71 -19.14
CA PRO A 24 11.80 7.48 -18.47
C PRO A 24 10.28 7.48 -18.23
N ASP A 25 9.68 6.30 -18.40
CA ASP A 25 8.25 6.06 -18.18
C ASP A 25 7.81 6.72 -16.87
N ALA A 26 6.68 7.43 -16.89
CA ALA A 26 6.19 8.21 -15.77
C ALA A 26 6.04 7.34 -14.51
N THR A 27 5.55 6.11 -14.69
CA THR A 27 5.45 5.11 -13.62
C THR A 27 6.82 4.66 -13.11
N LEU A 28 7.81 4.49 -14.00
CA LEU A 28 9.18 4.16 -13.60
C LEU A 28 9.81 5.29 -12.76
N GLN A 29 9.58 6.55 -13.12
CA GLN A 29 10.05 7.69 -12.32
C GLN A 29 9.37 7.74 -10.94
N ALA A 30 8.06 7.55 -10.88
CA ALA A 30 7.32 7.48 -9.63
C ALA A 30 7.85 6.35 -8.72
N LYS A 31 8.13 5.18 -9.30
CA LYS A 31 8.74 4.05 -8.58
C LYS A 31 10.12 4.41 -8.02
N LEU A 32 11.03 4.95 -8.84
CA LEU A 32 12.40 5.28 -8.41
C LEU A 32 12.41 6.32 -7.28
N LEU A 33 11.53 7.32 -7.36
CA LEU A 33 11.37 8.33 -6.30
C LEU A 33 10.79 7.74 -5.02
N THR A 34 9.81 6.84 -5.15
CA THR A 34 9.23 6.10 -4.01
C THR A 34 10.28 5.21 -3.34
N ASP A 35 11.05 4.45 -4.12
CA ASP A 35 12.16 3.62 -3.61
C ASP A 35 13.20 4.48 -2.89
N SER A 36 13.50 5.67 -3.43
CA SER A 36 14.43 6.63 -2.80
C SER A 36 13.89 7.15 -1.46
N ALA A 37 12.59 7.46 -1.38
CA ALA A 37 11.94 7.87 -0.13
C ALA A 37 12.01 6.77 0.93
N ILE A 38 11.76 5.52 0.54
CA ILE A 38 11.86 4.35 1.43
C ILE A 38 13.30 4.15 1.91
N ASN A 39 14.28 4.24 1.02
CA ASN A 39 15.68 4.05 1.38
C ASN A 39 16.19 5.17 2.31
N LEU A 40 15.73 6.40 2.12
CA LEU A 40 16.07 7.53 2.99
C LEU A 40 15.61 7.28 4.44
N THR A 41 14.37 6.81 4.63
CA THR A 41 13.82 6.53 5.97
C THR A 41 14.41 5.27 6.61
N LYS A 42 14.86 4.30 5.80
CA LYS A 42 15.64 3.15 6.29
C LYS A 42 17.02 3.56 6.81
N ALA A 43 17.68 4.51 6.15
CA ALA A 43 19.01 4.99 6.55
C ALA A 43 18.97 5.82 7.84
N SER A 44 17.94 6.64 8.00
CA SER A 44 17.67 7.40 9.22
C SER A 44 16.17 7.52 9.40
N TYR A 45 15.64 7.16 10.56
CA TYR A 45 14.22 7.31 10.88
C TYR A 45 14.05 8.48 11.86
N SER A 46 14.11 9.70 11.34
CA SER A 46 13.95 10.95 12.08
C SER A 46 12.83 11.79 11.46
N SER A 47 12.38 12.83 12.16
CA SER A 47 11.42 13.77 11.59
C SER A 47 11.92 14.31 10.25
N GLU A 48 13.17 14.79 10.21
CA GLU A 48 13.78 15.40 9.03
C GLU A 48 13.82 14.44 7.83
N SER A 49 14.18 13.18 8.05
CA SER A 49 14.21 12.19 6.97
C SER A 49 12.81 11.83 6.48
N LEU A 50 11.81 11.79 7.37
CA LEU A 50 10.41 11.60 7.01
C LEU A 50 9.88 12.78 6.18
N GLN A 51 10.18 14.04 6.56
CA GLN A 51 9.81 15.20 5.76
C GLN A 51 10.47 15.19 4.38
N ALA A 52 11.76 14.86 4.30
CA ALA A 52 12.45 14.74 3.02
C ALA A 52 11.86 13.62 2.15
N ALA A 53 11.49 12.49 2.76
CA ALA A 53 10.81 11.38 2.09
C ALA A 53 9.43 11.81 1.55
N LEU A 54 8.67 12.62 2.29
CA LEU A 54 7.40 13.18 1.80
C LEU A 54 7.60 14.02 0.53
N GLY A 55 8.65 14.84 0.46
CA GLY A 55 8.97 15.61 -0.75
C GLY A 55 9.28 14.72 -1.97
N LEU A 56 9.99 13.59 -1.76
CA LEU A 56 10.22 12.60 -2.82
C LEU A 56 8.93 11.93 -3.29
N LEU A 57 8.02 11.62 -2.36
CA LEU A 57 6.73 11.00 -2.66
C LEU A 57 5.78 11.96 -3.37
N ASP A 58 5.80 13.26 -3.02
CA ASP A 58 5.07 14.29 -3.76
C ASP A 58 5.55 14.39 -5.21
N ASN A 59 6.86 14.34 -5.42
CA ASN A 59 7.43 14.29 -6.76
C ASN A 59 7.03 13.00 -7.50
N ALA A 60 7.02 11.85 -6.82
CA ALA A 60 6.58 10.59 -7.41
C ALA A 60 5.13 10.66 -7.90
N ILE A 61 4.25 11.21 -7.07
CA ILE A 61 2.82 11.43 -7.38
C ILE A 61 2.65 12.43 -8.53
N ALA A 62 3.49 13.45 -8.62
CA ALA A 62 3.45 14.41 -9.73
C ALA A 62 3.83 13.76 -11.08
N HIS A 63 4.69 12.74 -11.06
CA HIS A 63 5.01 11.94 -12.25
C HIS A 63 3.89 10.98 -12.62
N ASP A 64 3.38 10.20 -11.66
CA ASP A 64 2.27 9.27 -11.85
C ASP A 64 1.23 9.43 -10.72
N PRO A 65 0.13 10.17 -10.96
CA PRO A 65 -0.93 10.39 -9.98
C PRO A 65 -1.74 9.13 -9.62
N THR A 66 -1.47 7.99 -10.26
CA THR A 66 -2.11 6.70 -10.00
C THR A 66 -1.19 5.71 -9.31
N TYR A 67 0.07 6.07 -9.06
CA TYR A 67 1.06 5.20 -8.44
C TYR A 67 0.79 4.96 -6.95
N TYR A 68 0.06 3.87 -6.68
CA TYR A 68 -0.47 3.53 -5.35
C TYR A 68 0.59 3.51 -4.24
N GLU A 69 1.77 2.94 -4.50
CA GLU A 69 2.80 2.78 -3.48
C GLU A 69 3.34 4.12 -2.96
N ALA A 70 3.37 5.16 -3.79
CA ALA A 70 3.77 6.49 -3.36
C ALA A 70 2.77 7.04 -2.33
N TYR A 71 1.47 6.91 -2.60
CA TYR A 71 0.42 7.31 -1.66
C TYR A 71 0.45 6.48 -0.37
N TRP A 72 0.71 5.17 -0.45
CA TRP A 72 0.77 4.31 0.73
C TRP A 72 1.93 4.68 1.66
N ASN A 73 3.13 4.87 1.11
CA ASN A 73 4.28 5.33 1.91
C ASN A 73 4.06 6.75 2.45
N LYS A 74 3.43 7.62 1.65
CA LYS A 74 3.10 8.99 2.08
C LYS A 74 2.16 8.97 3.28
N LEU A 75 1.12 8.14 3.25
CA LEU A 75 0.19 7.96 4.36
C LEU A 75 0.93 7.55 5.65
N MET A 76 1.82 6.55 5.54
CA MET A 76 2.58 6.04 6.69
C MET A 76 3.50 7.11 7.30
N TYR A 77 4.21 7.87 6.47
CA TYR A 77 5.11 8.91 6.96
C TYR A 77 4.35 10.13 7.51
N GLN A 78 3.24 10.53 6.87
CA GLN A 78 2.37 11.59 7.42
C GLN A 78 1.81 11.20 8.78
N ASN A 79 1.36 9.96 8.91
CA ASN A 79 0.87 9.43 10.18
C ASN A 79 1.98 9.43 11.24
N GLN A 80 3.20 8.97 10.89
CA GLN A 80 4.36 9.01 11.78
C GLN A 80 4.73 10.42 12.26
N LEU A 81 4.46 11.43 11.44
CA LEU A 81 4.73 12.82 11.76
C LEU A 81 3.55 13.51 12.49
N GLY A 82 2.47 12.79 12.76
CA GLY A 82 1.27 13.38 13.36
C GLY A 82 0.51 14.33 12.43
N LEU A 83 0.78 14.31 11.12
CA LEU A 83 0.12 15.13 10.09
C LEU A 83 -1.26 14.53 9.74
N ARG A 84 -2.16 14.52 10.73
CA ARG A 84 -3.43 13.76 10.69
C ARG A 84 -4.33 14.14 9.52
N ASP A 85 -4.52 15.43 9.27
CA ASP A 85 -5.40 15.89 8.19
C ASP A 85 -4.84 15.55 6.81
N ASP A 86 -3.52 15.63 6.66
CA ASP A 86 -2.84 15.31 5.41
C ASP A 86 -2.87 13.81 5.14
N ALA A 87 -2.62 13.01 6.18
CA ALA A 87 -2.76 11.55 6.15
C ALA A 87 -4.17 11.14 5.73
N PHE A 88 -5.21 11.78 6.29
CA PHE A 88 -6.60 11.49 5.92
C PHE A 88 -6.90 11.82 4.45
N ARG A 89 -6.37 12.93 3.90
CA ARG A 89 -6.52 13.24 2.47
C ARG A 89 -5.82 12.21 1.58
N THR A 90 -4.61 11.80 1.96
CA THR A 90 -3.88 10.73 1.26
C THR A 90 -4.64 9.40 1.31
N LEU A 91 -5.25 9.07 2.44
CA LEU A 91 -6.05 7.86 2.62
C LEU A 91 -7.29 7.85 1.72
N ASN A 92 -8.01 8.97 1.62
CA ASN A 92 -9.14 9.08 0.68
C ASN A 92 -8.68 8.85 -0.77
N LYS A 93 -7.49 9.34 -1.14
CA LYS A 93 -6.94 9.11 -2.48
C LYS A 93 -6.59 7.64 -2.71
N LEU A 94 -6.02 6.95 -1.71
CA LEU A 94 -5.80 5.51 -1.79
C LEU A 94 -7.13 4.77 -2.02
N GLU A 95 -8.19 5.16 -1.31
CA GLU A 95 -9.50 4.52 -1.42
C GLU A 95 -10.13 4.73 -2.81
N GLU A 96 -9.96 5.91 -3.41
CA GLU A 96 -10.34 6.16 -4.81
C GLU A 96 -9.60 5.23 -5.79
N LEU A 97 -8.29 5.00 -5.56
CA LEU A 97 -7.47 4.17 -6.44
C LEU A 97 -7.78 2.67 -6.29
N ARG A 98 -8.13 2.22 -5.09
CA ARG A 98 -8.42 0.80 -4.78
C ARG A 98 -9.67 0.65 -3.92
N PRO A 99 -10.87 0.89 -4.48
CA PRO A 99 -12.12 0.90 -3.70
C PRO A 99 -12.52 -0.46 -3.11
N TYR A 100 -11.94 -1.56 -3.59
CA TYR A 100 -12.26 -2.92 -3.19
C TYR A 100 -11.13 -3.61 -2.38
N SER A 101 -10.20 -2.84 -1.80
CA SER A 101 -9.16 -3.39 -0.91
C SER A 101 -9.70 -3.52 0.53
N PRO A 102 -9.83 -4.73 1.11
CA PRO A 102 -10.34 -4.89 2.47
C PRO A 102 -9.41 -4.25 3.52
N ASP A 103 -8.09 -4.40 3.37
CA ASP A 103 -7.10 -3.81 4.28
C ASP A 103 -7.19 -2.28 4.29
N LEU A 104 -7.44 -1.69 3.12
CA LEU A 104 -7.61 -0.25 3.00
C LEU A 104 -8.91 0.21 3.67
N LYS A 105 -10.01 -0.54 3.53
CA LYS A 105 -11.26 -0.25 4.24
C LYS A 105 -11.07 -0.32 5.76
N ALA A 106 -10.39 -1.36 6.26
CA ALA A 106 -10.06 -1.47 7.68
C ALA A 106 -9.18 -0.28 8.14
N THR A 107 -8.20 0.13 7.32
CA THR A 107 -7.36 1.30 7.59
C THR A 107 -8.20 2.59 7.66
N CYS A 108 -9.15 2.79 6.73
CA CYS A 108 -10.11 3.89 6.79
C CYS A 108 -10.91 3.87 8.11
N GLY A 109 -11.37 2.70 8.54
CA GLY A 109 -12.06 2.54 9.82
C GLY A 109 -11.21 3.00 11.02
N ILE A 110 -9.94 2.61 11.06
CA ILE A 110 -8.99 3.02 12.11
C ILE A 110 -8.80 4.53 12.12
N PHE A 111 -8.58 5.15 10.96
CA PHE A 111 -8.41 6.60 10.85
C PHE A 111 -9.67 7.37 11.27
N LEU A 112 -10.85 6.85 10.98
CA LEU A 112 -12.11 7.44 11.42
C LEU A 112 -12.27 7.34 12.95
N LEU A 113 -11.86 6.23 13.58
CA LEU A 113 -11.80 6.14 15.05
C LEU A 113 -10.85 7.17 15.66
N LEU A 114 -9.66 7.38 15.07
CA LEU A 114 -8.71 8.41 15.53
C LEU A 114 -9.28 9.83 15.43
N ARG A 115 -10.25 10.03 14.53
CA ARG A 115 -11.01 11.28 14.36
C ARG A 115 -12.31 11.33 15.16
N GLN A 116 -12.56 10.33 16.02
CA GLN A 116 -13.78 10.20 16.83
C GLN A 116 -15.07 10.01 15.99
N ASP A 117 -14.94 9.61 14.72
CA ASP A 117 -16.08 9.22 13.88
C ASP A 117 -16.31 7.70 13.97
N SER A 118 -16.93 7.29 15.06
CA SER A 118 -17.24 5.88 15.32
C SER A 118 -18.24 5.30 14.31
N ILE A 119 -19.19 6.10 13.83
CA ILE A 119 -20.24 5.64 12.89
C ILE A 119 -19.61 5.34 11.53
N GLY A 120 -18.85 6.31 11.00
CA GLY A 120 -18.10 6.12 9.76
C GLY A 120 -17.11 4.97 9.86
N ALA A 121 -16.44 4.83 11.02
CA ALA A 121 -15.53 3.73 11.26
C ALA A 121 -16.19 2.37 11.17
N MET A 122 -17.33 2.17 11.86
CA MET A 122 -18.05 0.89 11.83
C MET A 122 -18.48 0.51 10.41
N LYS A 123 -19.00 1.47 9.66
CA LYS A 123 -19.34 1.25 8.25
C LYS A 123 -18.14 0.76 7.43
N LYS A 124 -16.95 1.33 7.65
CA LYS A 124 -15.73 0.90 6.95
C LYS A 124 -15.26 -0.49 7.35
N PHE A 125 -15.38 -0.85 8.62
CA PHE A 125 -15.06 -2.20 9.07
C PHE A 125 -16.06 -3.24 8.54
N GLU A 126 -17.34 -2.90 8.41
CA GLU A 126 -18.34 -3.76 7.76
C GLU A 126 -18.06 -3.95 6.27
N GLU A 127 -17.72 -2.86 5.56
CA GLU A 127 -17.27 -2.92 4.16
C GLU A 127 -16.04 -3.84 4.02
N ALA A 128 -15.08 -3.75 4.93
CA ALA A 128 -13.89 -4.60 4.95
C ALA A 128 -14.24 -6.08 5.20
N ASP A 129 -15.15 -6.37 6.14
CA ASP A 129 -15.56 -7.73 6.53
C ASP A 129 -16.09 -8.51 5.33
N ILE A 130 -17.00 -7.87 4.56
CA ILE A 130 -17.58 -8.44 3.34
C ILE A 130 -16.49 -8.74 2.29
N LEU A 131 -15.55 -7.81 2.12
CA LEU A 131 -14.46 -7.98 1.15
C LEU A 131 -13.49 -9.08 1.57
N PHE A 132 -13.19 -9.21 2.86
CA PHE A 132 -12.37 -10.32 3.36
C PHE A 132 -13.06 -11.67 3.15
N ASP A 133 -14.37 -11.77 3.40
CA ASP A 133 -15.14 -12.99 3.11
C ASP A 133 -15.03 -13.39 1.64
N ASN A 134 -15.31 -12.44 0.74
CA ASN A 134 -15.22 -12.69 -0.70
C ASN A 134 -13.83 -13.18 -1.13
N ILE A 135 -12.75 -12.67 -0.53
CA ILE A 135 -11.40 -13.14 -0.83
C ILE A 135 -11.17 -14.54 -0.26
N LEU A 136 -11.46 -14.75 1.02
CA LEU A 136 -11.20 -16.01 1.72
C LEU A 136 -11.99 -17.20 1.14
N ASP A 137 -13.17 -16.95 0.55
CA ASP A 137 -13.95 -17.96 -0.16
C ASP A 137 -13.28 -18.45 -1.45
N THR A 138 -12.35 -17.68 -2.02
CA THR A 138 -11.71 -17.98 -3.32
C THR A 138 -10.30 -18.55 -3.18
N ILE A 139 -9.64 -18.33 -2.04
CA ILE A 139 -8.26 -18.76 -1.82
C ILE A 139 -8.20 -19.97 -0.89
N LYS A 140 -7.25 -20.87 -1.16
CA LYS A 140 -7.06 -22.07 -0.35
C LYS A 140 -6.30 -21.77 0.94
N ALA A 141 -6.61 -22.55 1.96
CA ALA A 141 -6.05 -22.47 3.31
C ALA A 141 -4.56 -22.87 3.42
N ASP A 142 -3.94 -23.36 2.35
CA ASP A 142 -2.53 -23.77 2.30
C ASP A 142 -1.62 -22.73 1.63
N ASN A 143 -2.15 -21.55 1.29
CA ASN A 143 -1.39 -20.47 0.64
C ASN A 143 -1.13 -19.30 1.61
N ASP A 144 0.09 -18.72 1.56
CA ASP A 144 0.51 -17.55 2.34
C ASP A 144 -0.50 -16.35 2.36
N PRO A 145 -1.20 -16.02 1.26
CA PRO A 145 -2.20 -14.96 1.29
C PRO A 145 -3.37 -15.25 2.24
N TYR A 146 -3.76 -16.52 2.41
CA TYR A 146 -4.86 -16.91 3.29
C TYR A 146 -4.59 -16.50 4.73
N GLU A 147 -3.38 -16.79 5.22
CA GLU A 147 -2.99 -16.43 6.58
C GLU A 147 -3.05 -14.93 6.80
N THR A 148 -2.49 -14.15 5.88
CA THR A 148 -2.46 -12.69 5.96
C THR A 148 -3.88 -12.12 5.98
N TYR A 149 -4.75 -12.52 5.04
CA TYR A 149 -6.14 -12.07 5.01
C TYR A 149 -6.93 -12.53 6.24
N SER A 150 -6.66 -13.72 6.77
CA SER A 150 -7.31 -14.23 7.99
C SER A 150 -6.92 -13.43 9.23
N ILE A 151 -5.63 -13.07 9.38
CA ILE A 151 -5.15 -12.22 10.47
C ILE A 151 -5.78 -10.83 10.37
N ASN A 152 -5.77 -10.23 9.19
CA ASN A 152 -6.31 -8.88 8.98
C ASN A 152 -7.84 -8.87 9.20
N LYS A 153 -8.55 -9.89 8.72
CA LYS A 153 -9.98 -10.07 9.00
C LYS A 153 -10.23 -10.25 10.50
N ALA A 154 -9.44 -11.06 11.20
CA ALA A 154 -9.58 -11.23 12.64
C ALA A 154 -9.42 -9.90 13.38
N ILE A 155 -8.43 -9.08 13.03
CA ILE A 155 -8.27 -7.73 13.59
C ILE A 155 -9.50 -6.85 13.29
N ASN A 156 -10.00 -6.86 12.05
CA ASN A 156 -11.21 -6.14 11.65
C ASN A 156 -12.44 -6.54 12.49
N LEU A 157 -12.66 -7.84 12.68
CA LEU A 157 -13.75 -8.39 13.49
C LEU A 157 -13.69 -7.90 14.95
N ARG A 158 -12.49 -7.73 15.51
CA ARG A 158 -12.33 -7.16 16.86
C ARG A 158 -12.71 -5.68 16.90
N PHE A 159 -12.42 -4.91 15.85
CA PHE A 159 -12.94 -3.56 15.72
C PHE A 159 -14.47 -3.53 15.65
N LEU A 160 -15.11 -4.54 15.04
CA LEU A 160 -16.56 -4.76 15.02
C LEU A 160 -17.15 -5.35 16.32
N ASN A 161 -16.32 -5.65 17.33
CA ASN A 161 -16.71 -6.35 18.57
C ASN A 161 -17.19 -7.81 18.34
N LYS A 162 -16.82 -8.43 17.23
CA LYS A 162 -17.10 -9.84 16.91
C LYS A 162 -15.95 -10.75 17.40
N GLU A 163 -15.68 -10.71 18.71
CA GLU A 163 -14.49 -11.37 19.31
C GLU A 163 -14.48 -12.89 19.10
N HIS A 164 -15.64 -13.56 19.15
CA HIS A 164 -15.73 -15.00 18.94
C HIS A 164 -15.33 -15.40 17.51
N GLU A 165 -15.77 -14.65 16.50
CA GLU A 165 -15.42 -14.89 15.10
C GLU A 165 -13.92 -14.62 14.85
N ALA A 166 -13.38 -13.55 15.45
CA ALA A 166 -11.94 -13.27 15.39
C ALA A 166 -11.11 -14.41 16.01
N GLN A 167 -11.56 -14.96 17.13
CA GLN A 167 -10.89 -16.06 17.83
C GLN A 167 -10.85 -17.33 16.98
N ILE A 168 -11.93 -17.65 16.27
CA ILE A 168 -11.98 -18.78 15.33
C ILE A 168 -10.90 -18.63 14.25
N LEU A 169 -10.75 -17.43 13.66
CA LEU A 169 -9.74 -17.21 12.62
C LEU A 169 -8.32 -17.37 13.16
N PHE A 170 -8.03 -16.80 14.34
CA PHE A 170 -6.71 -16.97 14.95
C PHE A 170 -6.39 -18.45 15.26
N ASP A 171 -7.35 -19.22 15.76
CA ASP A 171 -7.16 -20.63 16.08
C ASP A 171 -7.04 -21.49 14.81
N SER A 172 -7.72 -21.11 13.73
CA SER A 172 -7.55 -21.76 12.43
C SER A 172 -6.12 -21.64 11.91
N ILE A 173 -5.45 -20.51 12.13
CA ILE A 173 -4.06 -20.31 11.74
C ILE A 173 -3.16 -21.10 12.70
N TYR A 174 -3.42 -21.00 14.01
CA TYR A 174 -2.65 -21.70 15.04
C TYR A 174 -2.56 -23.21 14.80
N SER A 175 -3.66 -23.84 14.36
CA SER A 175 -3.72 -25.29 14.12
C SER A 175 -3.02 -25.77 12.84
N ARG A 176 -2.66 -24.86 11.91
CA ARG A 176 -2.04 -25.20 10.62
C ARG A 176 -0.53 -24.98 10.59
N HIS A 177 0.04 -24.33 11.61
CA HIS A 177 1.45 -23.92 11.59
C HIS A 177 2.17 -24.24 12.90
N ASP A 178 3.42 -24.68 12.76
CA ASP A 178 4.35 -24.88 13.87
C ASP A 178 5.38 -23.74 13.98
N ASN A 179 5.23 -22.66 13.19
CA ASN A 179 6.20 -21.55 13.17
C ASN A 179 6.11 -20.72 14.46
N PRO A 180 7.12 -20.79 15.36
CA PRO A 180 7.03 -20.17 16.68
C PRO A 180 6.93 -18.63 16.62
N THR A 181 7.55 -18.00 15.61
CA THR A 181 7.50 -16.55 15.42
C THR A 181 6.09 -16.10 15.04
N LEU A 182 5.44 -16.80 14.11
CA LEU A 182 4.06 -16.53 13.71
C LEU A 182 3.10 -16.74 14.88
N LEU A 183 3.23 -17.85 15.60
CA LEU A 183 2.36 -18.15 16.74
C LEU A 183 2.52 -17.13 17.88
N ALA A 184 3.75 -16.69 18.17
CA ALA A 184 4.01 -15.63 19.13
C ALA A 184 3.38 -14.28 18.70
N PHE A 185 3.45 -13.96 17.41
CA PHE A 185 2.80 -12.77 16.85
C PHE A 185 1.27 -12.83 17.01
N ILE A 186 0.64 -13.94 16.62
CA ILE A 186 -0.81 -14.14 16.76
C ILE A 186 -1.24 -14.06 18.24
N ASN A 187 -0.50 -14.69 19.14
CA ASN A 187 -0.80 -14.63 20.58
C ASN A 187 -0.76 -13.20 21.13
N ARG A 188 0.19 -12.39 20.68
CA ARG A 188 0.23 -10.97 21.04
C ARG A 188 -0.99 -10.21 20.50
N LEU A 189 -1.42 -10.50 19.27
CA LEU A 189 -2.63 -9.88 18.70
C LEU A 189 -3.89 -10.26 19.49
N LYS A 190 -4.05 -11.53 19.87
CA LYS A 190 -5.18 -12.02 20.67
C LYS A 190 -5.34 -11.29 22.00
N GLN A 191 -4.22 -10.95 22.63
CA GLN A 191 -4.20 -10.32 23.97
C GLN A 191 -4.38 -8.80 23.93
N MET A 192 -4.16 -8.17 22.78
CA MET A 192 -4.15 -6.71 22.65
C MET A 192 -5.56 -6.13 22.75
N SER A 193 -5.79 -5.11 23.56
CA SER A 193 -7.04 -4.35 23.57
C SER A 193 -7.25 -3.53 22.29
N LYS A 194 -8.48 -3.12 22.00
CA LYS A 194 -8.78 -2.20 20.89
C LYS A 194 -8.01 -0.88 21.00
N GLY A 195 -7.84 -0.38 22.22
CA GLY A 195 -7.06 0.84 22.48
C GLY A 195 -5.58 0.67 22.16
N GLU A 196 -4.97 -0.45 22.53
CA GLU A 196 -3.58 -0.76 22.19
C GLU A 196 -3.38 -0.98 20.69
N MET A 197 -4.35 -1.63 20.01
CA MET A 197 -4.33 -1.73 18.55
C MET A 197 -4.38 -0.34 17.92
N LEU A 198 -5.33 0.50 18.35
CA LEU A 198 -5.49 1.86 17.84
C LEU A 198 -4.23 2.72 18.09
N HIS A 199 -3.62 2.63 19.26
CA HIS A 199 -2.38 3.34 19.61
C HIS A 199 -1.18 2.88 18.76
N ARG A 200 -1.14 1.63 18.30
CA ARG A 200 -0.07 1.20 17.37
C ARG A 200 -0.23 1.80 15.98
N PHE A 201 -1.46 2.14 15.59
CA PHE A 201 -1.75 2.80 14.32
C PHE A 201 -1.71 4.32 14.41
N GLY A 202 -2.22 4.94 15.47
CA GLY A 202 -2.14 6.37 15.70
C GLY A 202 -0.83 6.70 16.39
N VAL A 203 0.07 7.38 15.70
CA VAL A 203 1.37 7.75 16.30
C VAL A 203 1.14 8.66 17.50
N ASN A 204 1.88 8.36 18.57
CA ASN A 204 1.97 9.15 19.79
C ASN A 204 2.64 10.51 19.54
#